data_AF-A0A2V6R7S2-F1
#
_entry.id   AF-A0A2V6R7S2-F1
#
_cell.length_a   1.000
_cell.length_b   1.000
_cell.length_c   1.000
_cell.angle_alpha   90.00
_cell.angle_beta   90.00
_cell.angle_gamma   90.00
#
_symmetry.space_group_name_H-M   'P 1'
#
loop_
_entity.id
_entity.type
_entity.pdbx_description
1 polymer ?
#
loop_
_entity_poly.entity_id
_entity_poly.type
_entity_poly.pdbx_seq_one_letter_code
_entity_poly.pdbx_strand_id
1 'polypeptide(L)'
;PTFAHRDFKCEHLLAAPGSLTLIDFDRCAFADPAFDLGKLLADLRWWFSAYDQAGLEQAQAQVLAGYAPGTERLVRARLWEAVELVHMTVLRARLFERHAASRTERLIGRAEAVVRTLQVTLGASGSGVRGGRPVAIRR
;
A
#
# COMPACT_ATOMS: atom_id res chain seq x y z
N PRO A 1 17.23 0.59 2.69
CA PRO A 1 16.70 -0.75 2.33
C PRO A 1 16.69 -1.63 3.59
N THR A 2 15.77 -2.58 3.70
CA THR A 2 15.70 -3.58 4.79
C THR A 2 15.32 -4.94 4.23
N PHE A 3 15.50 -6.00 5.01
CA PHE A 3 14.94 -7.31 4.69
C PHE A 3 13.43 -7.20 4.51
N ALA A 4 12.93 -7.65 3.36
CA ALA A 4 11.51 -7.69 3.03
C ALA A 4 11.14 -9.08 2.54
N HIS A 5 9.93 -9.51 2.86
CA HIS A 5 9.33 -10.74 2.37
C HIS A 5 9.11 -10.70 0.86
N ARG A 6 8.73 -9.53 0.33
CA ARG A 6 8.40 -9.23 -1.08
C ARG A 6 7.21 -9.99 -1.66
N ASP A 7 6.68 -10.97 -0.93
CA ASP A 7 5.37 -11.56 -1.17
C ASP A 7 4.46 -11.55 0.06
N PHE A 8 4.55 -10.51 0.90
CA PHE A 8 3.73 -10.36 2.11
C PHE A 8 2.24 -10.15 1.78
N LYS A 9 1.43 -11.21 1.88
CA LYS A 9 -0.01 -11.25 1.53
C LYS A 9 -0.78 -12.19 2.46
N CYS A 10 -2.10 -12.09 2.50
CA CYS A 10 -2.95 -12.80 3.46
C CYS A 10 -2.78 -14.33 3.40
N GLU A 11 -2.56 -14.88 2.20
CA GLU A 11 -2.37 -16.32 1.98
C GLU A 11 -1.09 -16.86 2.66
N HIS A 12 -0.14 -15.99 3.00
CA HIS A 12 1.12 -16.35 3.64
C HIS A 12 1.09 -16.10 5.15
N LEU A 13 -0.07 -15.75 5.70
CA LEU A 13 -0.27 -15.46 7.11
C LEU A 13 -1.10 -16.56 7.76
N LEU A 14 -0.48 -17.34 8.63
CA LEU A 14 -1.16 -18.30 9.48
C LEU A 14 -1.43 -17.66 10.84
N ALA A 15 -2.70 -17.36 11.11
CA ALA A 15 -3.12 -16.74 12.36
C ALA A 15 -3.43 -17.81 13.42
N ALA A 16 -2.95 -17.58 14.65
CA ALA A 16 -3.36 -18.31 15.84
C ALA A 16 -3.68 -17.29 16.96
N PRO A 17 -4.34 -17.69 18.07
CA PRO A 17 -4.62 -16.76 19.15
C PRO A 17 -3.33 -16.09 19.67
N GLY A 18 -3.23 -14.78 19.49
CA GLY A 18 -2.09 -13.97 19.93
C GLY A 18 -0.81 -14.11 19.10
N SER A 19 -0.82 -14.84 17.99
CA SER A 19 0.37 -15.01 17.15
C SER A 19 0.06 -15.09 15.66
N LEU A 20 1.08 -14.83 14.87
CA LEU A 20 1.02 -14.82 13.41
C LEU A 20 2.30 -15.46 12.89
N THR A 21 2.17 -16.54 12.13
CA THR A 21 3.28 -17.21 11.47
C THR A 21 3.27 -16.80 10.00
N LEU A 22 4.39 -16.23 9.54
CA LEU A 22 4.63 -15.93 8.14
C LEU A 22 5.30 -17.12 7.47
N ILE A 23 4.91 -17.44 6.24
CA ILE A 23 5.47 -18.52 5.42
C ILE A 23 5.84 -18.02 4.02
N ASP A 24 6.54 -18.86 3.24
CA ASP A 24 6.91 -18.61 1.83
C ASP A 24 7.95 -17.51 1.58
N PHE A 25 9.17 -17.74 2.09
CA PHE A 25 10.30 -16.80 2.09
C PHE A 25 11.16 -16.82 0.80
N ASP A 26 10.69 -17.45 -0.28
CA ASP A 26 11.46 -17.63 -1.53
C ASP A 26 11.76 -16.31 -2.26
N ARG A 27 10.93 -15.28 -2.06
CA ARG A 27 11.07 -13.95 -2.67
C ARG A 27 11.86 -12.93 -1.84
N CYS A 28 12.33 -13.32 -0.66
CA CYS A 28 12.97 -12.40 0.27
C CYS A 28 14.19 -11.70 -0.34
N ALA A 29 14.27 -10.38 -0.17
CA ALA A 29 15.44 -9.60 -0.55
C ALA A 29 15.47 -8.25 0.19
N PHE A 30 16.56 -7.50 0.03
CA PHE A 30 16.59 -6.11 0.46
C PHE A 30 15.66 -5.25 -0.42
N ALA A 31 14.72 -4.54 0.21
CA ALA A 31 13.78 -3.66 -0.47
C ALA A 31 13.52 -2.37 0.32
N ASP A 32 12.65 -1.50 -0.21
CA ASP A 32 12.06 -0.41 0.57
C ASP A 32 11.31 -0.97 1.79
N PRO A 33 11.60 -0.50 3.02
CA PRO A 33 10.86 -0.90 4.23
C PRO A 33 9.33 -0.74 4.16
N ALA A 34 8.81 0.01 3.20
CA ALA A 34 7.38 0.20 2.99
C ALA A 34 6.73 -0.83 2.04
N PHE A 35 7.54 -1.64 1.33
CA PHE A 35 7.07 -2.52 0.27
C PHE A 35 6.04 -3.55 0.77
N ASP A 36 6.41 -4.34 1.79
CA ASP A 36 5.55 -5.41 2.30
C ASP A 36 4.24 -4.87 2.86
N LEU A 37 4.29 -3.71 3.54
CA LEU A 37 3.08 -3.07 4.04
C LEU A 37 2.16 -2.63 2.91
N GLY A 38 2.70 -2.01 1.85
CA GLY A 38 1.91 -1.62 0.68
C GLY A 38 1.28 -2.82 -0.02
N LYS A 39 2.04 -3.92 -0.13
CA LYS A 39 1.55 -5.18 -0.70
C LYS A 39 0.39 -5.76 0.10
N LEU A 40 0.51 -5.88 1.42
CA LEU A 40 -0.57 -6.40 2.27
C LEU A 40 -1.82 -5.51 2.21
N LEU A 41 -1.67 -4.19 2.16
CA LEU A 41 -2.81 -3.27 2.04
C LEU A 41 -3.56 -3.47 0.72
N ALA A 42 -2.84 -3.66 -0.40
CA ALA A 42 -3.42 -3.98 -1.69
C ALA A 42 -4.12 -5.35 -1.66
N ASP A 43 -3.52 -6.31 -0.95
CA ASP A 43 -4.03 -7.67 -0.82
C ASP A 43 -5.37 -7.73 -0.08
N LEU A 44 -5.46 -7.07 1.07
CA LEU A 44 -6.70 -6.93 1.84
C LEU A 44 -7.79 -6.31 0.97
N ARG A 45 -7.47 -5.27 0.21
CA ARG A 45 -8.44 -4.63 -0.67
C ARG A 45 -8.93 -5.57 -1.77
N TRP A 46 -8.03 -6.36 -2.35
CA TRP A 46 -8.40 -7.35 -3.35
C TRP A 46 -9.37 -8.38 -2.76
N TRP A 47 -9.07 -8.96 -1.59
CA TRP A 47 -9.93 -9.95 -0.93
C TRP A 47 -11.32 -9.38 -0.61
N PHE A 48 -11.38 -8.21 0.04
CA PHE A 48 -12.66 -7.61 0.39
C PHE A 48 -13.50 -7.29 -0.84
N SER A 49 -12.88 -6.81 -1.93
CA SER A 49 -13.57 -6.55 -3.20
C SER A 49 -13.98 -7.81 -3.95
N ALA A 50 -13.14 -8.85 -3.93
CA ALA A 50 -13.40 -10.11 -4.65
C ALA A 50 -14.52 -10.94 -4.00
N TYR A 51 -14.68 -10.83 -2.69
CA TYR A 51 -15.66 -11.58 -1.90
C TYR A 51 -16.79 -10.71 -1.32
N ASP A 52 -16.90 -9.46 -1.77
CA ASP A 52 -17.92 -8.49 -1.34
C ASP A 52 -18.04 -8.38 0.20
N GLN A 53 -16.89 -8.36 0.88
CA GLN A 53 -16.84 -8.24 2.33
C GLN A 53 -16.81 -6.78 2.75
N ALA A 54 -17.59 -6.45 3.79
CA ALA A 54 -17.54 -5.15 4.45
C ALA A 54 -16.41 -5.07 5.49
N GLY A 55 -15.95 -3.85 5.81
CA GLY A 55 -15.00 -3.62 6.91
C GLY A 55 -13.53 -3.48 6.50
N LEU A 56 -13.25 -3.21 5.21
CA LEU A 56 -11.89 -3.03 4.71
C LEU A 56 -11.12 -1.93 5.44
N GLU A 57 -11.77 -0.79 5.68
CA GLU A 57 -11.18 0.35 6.38
C GLU A 57 -10.75 -0.04 7.79
N GLN A 58 -11.59 -0.79 8.50
CA GLN A 58 -11.29 -1.29 9.85
C GLN A 58 -10.12 -2.28 9.81
N ALA A 59 -10.10 -3.21 8.85
CA ALA A 59 -9.01 -4.17 8.70
C ALA A 59 -7.67 -3.48 8.40
N GLN A 60 -7.66 -2.52 7.46
CA GLN A 60 -6.46 -1.73 7.17
C GLN A 60 -6.03 -0.89 8.39
N ALA A 61 -6.97 -0.32 9.15
CA ALA A 61 -6.67 0.43 10.37
C ALA A 61 -6.02 -0.45 11.44
N GLN A 62 -6.50 -1.67 11.66
CA GLN A 62 -5.90 -2.61 12.62
C GLN A 62 -4.48 -3.03 12.22
N VAL A 63 -4.24 -3.30 10.93
CA VAL A 63 -2.89 -3.60 10.41
C VAL A 63 -1.95 -2.43 10.66
N LEU A 64 -2.38 -1.20 10.35
CA LEU A 64 -1.58 0.01 10.55
C LEU A 64 -1.32 0.30 12.04
N ALA A 65 -2.30 0.06 12.91
CA ALA A 65 -2.15 0.21 14.35
C ALA A 65 -1.14 -0.79 14.92
N GLY A 66 -1.18 -2.05 14.49
CA GLY A 66 -0.23 -3.08 14.92
C GLY A 66 1.19 -2.87 14.37
N TYR A 67 1.32 -2.38 13.14
CA TYR A 67 2.62 -2.14 12.51
C TYR A 67 3.25 -0.79 12.93
N ALA A 68 2.43 0.19 13.31
CA ALA A 68 2.82 1.53 13.75
C ALA A 68 3.86 2.24 12.82
N PRO A 69 3.60 2.37 11.51
CA PRO A 69 4.55 3.02 10.61
C PRO A 69 4.64 4.52 10.92
N GLY A 70 5.85 5.08 10.91
CA GLY A 70 6.03 6.52 10.85
C GLY A 70 5.44 7.11 9.57
N THR A 71 5.09 8.40 9.59
CA THR A 71 4.38 9.10 8.50
C THR A 71 5.00 8.89 7.12
N GLU A 72 6.33 9.04 7.01
CA GLU A 72 7.04 8.88 5.75
C GLU A 72 6.92 7.46 5.19
N ARG A 73 7.04 6.45 6.05
CA ARG A 73 6.89 5.04 5.65
C ARG A 73 5.46 4.74 5.24
N LEU A 74 4.48 5.32 5.91
CA LEU A 74 3.06 5.17 5.55
C LEU A 74 2.78 5.73 4.16
N VAL A 75 3.31 6.93 3.83
CA VAL A 75 3.17 7.51 2.49
C VAL A 75 3.75 6.57 1.43
N ARG A 76 4.97 6.07 1.63
CA ARG A 76 5.58 5.11 0.69
C ARG A 76 4.80 3.80 0.61
N ALA A 77 4.24 3.32 1.72
CA ALA A 77 3.43 2.10 1.72
C ALA A 77 2.16 2.27 0.89
N ARG A 78 1.53 3.44 0.94
CA ARG A 78 0.38 3.77 0.08
C ARG A 78 0.78 3.90 -1.40
N LEU A 79 1.98 4.37 -1.72
CA LEU A 79 2.50 4.33 -3.09
C LEU A 79 2.68 2.87 -3.56
N TRP A 80 3.27 2.02 -2.73
CA TRP A 80 3.39 0.58 -3.03
C TRP A 80 2.03 -0.13 -3.12
N GLU A 81 1.04 0.25 -2.31
CA GLU A 81 -0.34 -0.24 -2.44
C GLU A 81 -0.88 0.04 -3.86
N ALA A 82 -0.70 1.26 -4.39
CA ALA A 82 -1.14 1.59 -5.74
C ALA A 82 -0.42 0.75 -6.81
N VAL A 83 0.89 0.56 -6.68
CA VAL A 83 1.68 -0.29 -7.60
C VAL A 83 1.22 -1.75 -7.55
N GLU A 84 1.04 -2.30 -6.35
CA GLU A 84 0.63 -3.70 -6.19
C GLU A 84 -0.82 -3.94 -6.64
N LEU A 85 -1.72 -2.96 -6.49
CA LEU A 85 -3.06 -3.03 -7.09
C LEU A 85 -3.00 -3.16 -8.62
N VAL A 86 -2.08 -2.45 -9.27
CA VAL A 86 -1.83 -2.60 -10.72
C VAL A 86 -1.24 -3.98 -11.01
N HIS A 87 -0.24 -4.47 -10.25
CA HIS A 87 0.31 -5.81 -10.43
C HIS A 87 -0.76 -6.92 -10.31
N MET A 88 -1.69 -6.77 -9.37
CA MET A 88 -2.77 -7.75 -9.17
C MET A 88 -3.72 -7.85 -10.37
N THR A 89 -3.82 -6.82 -11.22
CA THR A 89 -4.58 -6.92 -12.48
C THR A 89 -4.04 -7.98 -13.43
N VAL A 90 -2.79 -8.42 -13.26
CA VAL A 90 -2.18 -9.50 -14.04
C VAL A 90 -2.09 -10.75 -13.18
N LEU A 91 -1.52 -10.64 -11.98
CA LEU A 91 -1.22 -11.79 -11.11
C LEU A 91 -2.46 -12.50 -10.55
N ARG A 92 -3.59 -11.78 -10.46
CA ARG A 92 -4.89 -12.32 -10.03
C ARG A 92 -5.96 -12.27 -11.11
N ALA A 93 -5.61 -11.85 -12.33
CA ALA A 93 -6.51 -12.00 -13.44
C ALA A 93 -6.58 -13.48 -13.83
N ARG A 94 -7.70 -14.11 -13.50
CA ARG A 94 -8.16 -15.26 -14.25
C ARG A 94 -8.73 -14.71 -15.55
N LEU A 95 -7.86 -14.59 -16.57
CA LEU A 95 -8.13 -13.95 -17.87
C LEU A 95 -9.37 -14.53 -18.61
N PHE A 96 -9.88 -15.67 -18.16
CA PHE A 96 -11.06 -16.34 -18.72
C PHE A 96 -12.31 -16.27 -17.83
N GLU A 97 -12.27 -15.53 -16.71
CA GLU A 97 -13.46 -15.32 -15.89
C GLU A 97 -14.32 -14.18 -16.43
N ARG A 98 -15.64 -14.40 -16.50
CA ARG A 98 -16.66 -13.48 -17.04
C ARG A 98 -16.58 -12.05 -16.48
N HIS A 99 -16.01 -11.87 -15.29
CA HIS A 99 -15.90 -10.59 -14.59
C HIS A 99 -14.47 -10.01 -14.54
N ALA A 100 -13.52 -10.58 -15.28
CA ALA A 100 -12.11 -10.17 -15.26
C ALA A 100 -11.93 -8.67 -15.59
N ALA A 101 -12.54 -8.18 -16.67
CA ALA A 101 -12.44 -6.76 -17.07
C ALA A 101 -12.93 -5.81 -15.96
N SER A 102 -14.14 -6.05 -15.43
CA SER A 102 -14.71 -5.21 -14.37
C SER A 102 -13.86 -5.21 -13.08
N ARG A 103 -13.19 -6.33 -12.74
CA ARG A 103 -12.29 -6.39 -11.59
C ARG A 103 -11.00 -5.60 -11.85
N THR A 104 -10.42 -5.72 -13.04
CA THR A 104 -9.25 -4.95 -13.45
C THR A 104 -9.55 -3.45 -13.38
N GLU A 105 -10.68 -3.00 -13.92
CA GLU A 105 -11.11 -1.60 -13.85
C GLU A 105 -11.24 -1.11 -12.40
N ARG A 106 -11.83 -1.90 -11.50
CA ARG A 106 -11.93 -1.55 -10.07
C ARG A 106 -10.56 -1.39 -9.41
N LEU A 107 -9.61 -2.27 -9.72
CA LEU A 107 -8.25 -2.20 -9.16
C LEU A 107 -7.50 -0.96 -9.68
N ILE A 108 -7.59 -0.68 -10.98
CA ILE A 108 -6.98 0.51 -11.60
C ILE A 108 -7.59 1.79 -11.02
N GLY A 109 -8.92 1.89 -10.99
CA GLY A 109 -9.61 3.05 -10.45
C GLY A 109 -9.26 3.30 -8.98
N ARG A 110 -8.98 2.24 -8.21
CA ARG A 110 -8.48 2.41 -6.86
C ARG A 110 -7.03 2.90 -6.82
N ALA A 111 -6.13 2.32 -7.61
CA ALA A 111 -4.75 2.77 -7.65
C ALA A 111 -4.68 4.28 -7.97
N GLU A 112 -5.50 4.74 -8.92
CA GLU A 112 -5.64 6.16 -9.24
C GLU A 112 -6.13 6.98 -8.04
N ALA A 113 -7.17 6.54 -7.33
CA ALA A 113 -7.69 7.24 -6.15
C ALA A 113 -6.65 7.36 -5.02
N VAL A 114 -5.83 6.33 -4.81
CA VAL A 114 -4.74 6.35 -3.82
C VAL A 114 -3.68 7.38 -4.22
N VAL A 115 -3.23 7.36 -5.47
CA VAL A 115 -2.24 8.33 -5.98
C VAL A 115 -2.76 9.76 -5.85
N ARG A 116 -4.01 10.01 -6.25
CA ARG A 116 -4.64 11.34 -6.16
C ARG A 116 -4.72 11.85 -4.72
N THR A 117 -5.11 10.98 -3.79
CA THR A 117 -5.17 11.30 -2.36
C THR A 117 -3.79 11.70 -1.84
N LEU A 118 -2.74 10.94 -2.20
CA LEU A 118 -1.37 11.25 -1.80
C LEU A 118 -0.87 12.56 -2.39
N GLN A 119 -1.18 12.85 -3.65
CA GLN A 119 -0.83 14.13 -4.29
C GLN A 119 -1.44 15.32 -3.55
N VAL A 120 -2.70 15.22 -3.13
CA VAL A 120 -3.37 16.26 -2.32
C VAL A 120 -2.66 16.42 -0.97
N THR A 121 -2.42 15.33 -0.25
CA THR A 121 -1.79 15.37 1.08
C THR A 121 -0.36 15.93 1.03
N LEU A 122 0.43 15.51 0.03
CA LEU A 122 1.82 15.96 -0.14
C LEU A 122 1.87 17.40 -0.68
N GLY A 123 0.97 17.78 -1.58
CA GLY A 123 0.85 19.14 -2.12
C GLY A 123 0.40 20.16 -1.07
N ALA A 124 -0.53 19.79 -0.18
CA ALA A 124 -0.93 20.60 0.96
C ALA A 124 0.20 20.81 1.98
N SER A 125 1.15 19.87 2.06
CA SER A 125 2.32 19.96 2.94
C SER A 125 3.45 20.85 2.38
N GLY A 126 3.42 21.21 1.09
CA GLY A 126 4.46 21.97 0.39
C GLY A 126 4.31 23.50 0.40
N SER A 127 3.20 24.05 0.90
CA SER A 127 2.92 25.49 0.91
C SER A 127 3.41 26.23 2.16
N GLY A 128 4.05 25.54 3.11
CA GLY A 128 4.42 26.09 4.43
C GLY A 128 5.81 26.73 4.58
N VAL A 129 6.67 26.76 3.55
CA VAL A 129 8.04 27.30 3.70
C VAL A 129 8.43 28.22 2.54
N ARG A 130 7.99 29.49 2.58
CA ARG A 130 8.69 30.62 1.93
C ARG A 130 8.57 31.86 2.80
N GLY A 131 9.45 31.95 3.80
CA GLY A 131 9.60 33.11 4.68
C GLY A 131 11.07 33.38 5.02
N GLY A 132 11.97 33.28 4.04
CA GLY A 132 13.37 33.68 4.19
C GLY A 132 13.57 35.12 3.71
N ARG A 133 13.78 36.06 4.64
CA ARG A 133 14.10 37.47 4.37
C ARG A 133 15.37 37.59 3.50
N PRO A 134 15.45 38.58 2.58
CA PRO A 134 16.65 38.81 1.80
C PRO A 134 17.77 39.39 2.68
N VAL A 135 18.94 38.74 2.63
CA VAL A 135 20.19 39.24 3.23
C VAL A 135 20.73 40.37 2.35
N ALA A 136 20.79 41.58 2.90
CA ALA A 136 21.44 42.71 2.26
C ALA A 136 22.97 42.59 2.38
N ILE A 137 23.66 42.52 1.25
CA ILE A 137 25.12 42.63 1.19
C ILE A 137 25.47 44.12 1.14
N ARG A 138 26.14 44.63 2.18
CA ARG A 138 26.76 45.97 2.12
C ARG A 138 28.07 45.87 1.35
N ARG A 139 28.28 46.83 0.44
CA ARG A 139 29.51 47.05 -0.31
C ARG A 139 30.62 47.55 0.59
#